data_AF-A0A850Q4R9-F1
#
_entry.id   AF-A0A850Q4R9-F1
#
_cell.length_a   1.000
_cell.length_b   1.000
_cell.length_c   1.000
_cell.angle_alpha   90.00
_cell.angle_beta   90.00
_cell.angle_gamma   90.00
#
_symmetry.space_group_name_H-M   'P 1'
#
loop_
_entity.id
_entity.type
_entity.pdbx_description
1 polymer ?
#
loop_
_entity_poly.entity_id
_entity_poly.type
_entity_poly.pdbx_seq_one_letter_code
_entity_poly.pdbx_strand_id
1 'polypeptide(L)'
;MSSDLVRHMTSAQSLERLADIARRLEKAASAGALEEVARLDHELRCAALAVVGTIPQGEAPLVEQLESVRDALRAVEVAISSVKVQQKQLKQKIDQSRRLRLAYKRKD
;
A
#
# COMPACT_ATOMS: atom_id res chain seq x y z
N MET A 1 -23.06 -19.50 -21.81
CA MET A 1 -22.00 -18.54 -21.46
C MET A 1 -20.68 -19.30 -21.48
N SER A 2 -19.70 -18.90 -22.30
CA SER A 2 -18.44 -19.64 -22.45
C SER A 2 -17.56 -19.48 -21.20
N SER A 3 -16.91 -20.55 -20.75
CA SER A 3 -16.06 -20.57 -19.54
C SER A 3 -14.96 -19.50 -19.57
N ASP A 4 -14.41 -19.23 -20.76
CA ASP A 4 -13.36 -18.22 -20.95
C ASP A 4 -13.86 -16.80 -20.73
N LEU A 5 -15.12 -16.50 -21.09
CA LEU A 5 -15.68 -15.17 -20.91
C LEU A 5 -15.83 -14.83 -19.43
N VAL A 6 -16.31 -15.78 -18.62
CA VAL A 6 -16.44 -15.62 -17.17
C VAL A 6 -15.07 -15.43 -16.52
N ARG A 7 -14.06 -16.16 -17.01
CA ARG A 7 -12.68 -16.07 -16.53
C ARG A 7 -12.01 -14.73 -16.84
N HIS A 8 -12.20 -14.19 -18.04
CA HIS A 8 -11.66 -12.87 -18.39
C HIS A 8 -12.32 -11.77 -17.56
N MET A 9 -13.63 -11.90 -17.29
CA MET A 9 -14.34 -10.97 -16.40
C MET A 9 -13.81 -11.02 -14.95
N THR A 10 -13.56 -12.20 -14.39
CA THR A 10 -13.00 -12.33 -13.03
C THR A 10 -11.55 -11.86 -12.94
N SER A 11 -10.75 -12.05 -13.99
CA SER A 11 -9.39 -11.50 -14.07
C SER A 11 -9.41 -9.97 -14.12
N ALA A 12 -10.19 -9.36 -15.03
CA ALA A 12 -10.27 -7.91 -15.16
C ALA A 12 -10.75 -7.23 -13.87
N GLN A 13 -11.77 -7.78 -13.21
CA GLN A 13 -12.25 -7.29 -11.92
C GLN A 13 -11.20 -7.38 -10.81
N SER A 14 -10.39 -8.45 -10.81
CA SER A 14 -9.32 -8.63 -9.83
C SER A 14 -8.21 -7.59 -10.02
N LEU A 15 -7.88 -7.26 -11.28
CA LEU A 15 -6.90 -6.22 -11.61
C LEU A 15 -7.40 -4.82 -11.24
N GLU A 16 -8.65 -4.49 -11.56
CA GLU A 16 -9.25 -3.21 -11.19
C GLU A 16 -9.28 -3.01 -9.67
N ARG A 17 -9.67 -4.05 -8.94
CA ARG A 17 -9.66 -4.04 -7.47
C ARG A 17 -8.25 -3.83 -6.91
N LEU A 18 -7.24 -4.50 -7.46
CA LEU A 18 -5.85 -4.34 -7.04
C LEU A 18 -5.38 -2.89 -7.26
N ALA A 19 -5.68 -2.32 -8.41
CA ALA A 19 -5.33 -0.95 -8.76
C ALA A 19 -6.01 0.09 -7.85
N ASP A 20 -7.29 -0.11 -7.51
CA ASP A 20 -8.01 0.76 -6.57
C ASP A 20 -7.38 0.73 -5.17
N ILE A 21 -7.09 -0.46 -4.64
CA ILE A 21 -6.47 -0.59 -3.31
C ILE A 21 -5.08 0.05 -3.30
N ALA A 22 -4.27 -0.15 -4.35
CA ALA A 22 -2.96 0.48 -4.48
C ALA A 22 -3.06 2.01 -4.43
N ARG A 23 -4.00 2.60 -5.18
CA ARG A 23 -4.24 4.05 -5.19
C ARG A 23 -4.70 4.57 -3.82
N ARG A 24 -5.55 3.82 -3.12
CA ARG A 24 -6.01 4.16 -1.77
C ARG A 24 -4.87 4.09 -0.75
N LEU A 25 -3.98 3.10 -0.88
CA LEU A 25 -2.81 2.95 -0.02
C LEU A 25 -1.87 4.15 -0.14
N GLU A 26 -1.57 4.59 -1.36
CA GLU A 26 -0.75 5.78 -1.61
C GLU A 26 -1.38 7.02 -0.95
N LYS A 27 -2.69 7.24 -1.15
CA LYS A 27 -3.42 8.36 -0.54
C LYS A 27 -3.37 8.32 0.98
N ALA A 28 -3.62 7.16 1.59
CA ALA A 28 -3.57 6.98 3.04
C ALA A 28 -2.16 7.26 3.59
N ALA A 29 -1.13 6.80 2.89
CA ALA A 29 0.26 7.04 3.27
C ALA A 29 0.65 8.52 3.15
N SER A 30 0.21 9.22 2.10
CA SER A 30 0.43 10.67 1.95
C SER A 30 -0.30 11.47 3.04
N ALA A 31 -1.48 11.01 3.45
CA ALA A 31 -2.26 11.64 4.53
C ALA A 31 -1.74 11.30 5.95
N GLY A 32 -0.83 10.32 6.08
CA GLY A 32 -0.33 9.86 7.37
C GLY A 32 -1.33 9.05 8.19
N ALA A 33 -2.35 8.49 7.54
CA ALA A 33 -3.35 7.63 8.16
C ALA A 33 -2.79 6.20 8.36
N LEU A 34 -1.89 6.04 9.35
CA LEU A 34 -1.11 4.79 9.53
C LEU A 34 -1.97 3.54 9.78
N GLU A 35 -3.09 3.67 10.49
CA GLU A 35 -4.03 2.57 10.72
C GLU A 35 -4.67 2.11 9.40
N GLU A 36 -5.06 3.06 8.55
CA GLU A 36 -5.62 2.79 7.23
C GLU A 36 -4.55 2.20 6.30
N VAL A 37 -3.30 2.66 6.38
CA VAL A 37 -2.17 2.08 5.63
C VAL A 37 -1.98 0.61 5.98
N ALA A 38 -2.01 0.25 7.27
CA ALA A 38 -1.87 -1.15 7.69
C ALA A 38 -3.04 -2.02 7.19
N ARG A 39 -4.28 -1.50 7.23
CA ARG A 39 -5.45 -2.22 6.69
C ARG A 39 -5.35 -2.41 5.18
N LEU A 40 -5.03 -1.35 4.45
CA LEU A 40 -4.93 -1.37 2.98
C LEU A 40 -3.75 -2.24 2.50
N ASP A 41 -2.64 -2.28 3.23
CA ASP A 41 -1.51 -3.18 2.95
C ASP A 41 -1.92 -4.66 3.06
N HIS A 42 -2.72 -5.02 4.06
CA HIS A 42 -3.30 -6.37 4.14
C HIS A 42 -4.27 -6.65 2.98
N GLU A 43 -5.20 -5.74 2.69
CA GLU A 43 -6.15 -5.87 1.58
C GLU A 43 -5.42 -6.00 0.23
N LEU A 44 -4.33 -5.26 0.02
CA LEU A 44 -3.52 -5.28 -1.19
C LEU A 44 -2.85 -6.65 -1.39
N ARG A 45 -2.31 -7.25 -0.31
CA ARG A 45 -1.75 -8.61 -0.38
C ARG A 45 -2.81 -9.65 -0.77
N CYS A 46 -4.00 -9.58 -0.18
CA CYS A 46 -5.09 -10.47 -0.53
C CYS A 46 -5.54 -10.29 -1.99
N ALA A 47 -5.63 -9.05 -2.46
CA ALA A 47 -5.98 -8.75 -3.86
C ALA A 47 -4.89 -9.24 -4.84
N ALA A 48 -3.61 -9.07 -4.50
CA ALA A 48 -2.51 -9.57 -5.33
C ALA A 48 -2.51 -11.10 -5.43
N LEU A 49 -2.77 -11.80 -4.31
CA LEU A 49 -2.94 -13.25 -4.32
C LEU A 49 -4.14 -13.70 -5.17
N ALA A 50 -5.24 -12.94 -5.15
CA ALA A 50 -6.40 -13.21 -6.00
C ALA A 50 -6.05 -13.08 -7.49
N VAL A 51 -5.31 -12.02 -7.88
CA VAL A 51 -4.81 -11.85 -9.26
C VAL A 51 -3.96 -13.04 -9.68
N VAL A 52 -3.01 -13.47 -8.85
CA VAL A 52 -2.19 -14.66 -9.12
C VAL A 52 -3.05 -15.92 -9.23
N GLY A 53 -4.06 -16.07 -8.37
CA GLY A 53 -5.00 -17.20 -8.39
C GLY A 53 -5.89 -17.29 -9.63
N THR A 54 -6.01 -16.21 -10.43
CA THR A 54 -6.72 -16.27 -11.73
C THR A 54 -5.91 -16.94 -12.84
N ILE A 55 -4.59 -17.09 -12.63
CA ILE A 55 -3.69 -17.74 -13.59
C ILE A 55 -3.96 -19.25 -13.55
N PRO A 56 -4.28 -19.87 -14.70
CA PRO A 56 -4.47 -21.32 -14.77
C PRO A 56 -3.17 -22.07 -14.50
N GLN A 57 -3.30 -23.26 -13.93
CA GLN A 57 -2.15 -24.13 -13.74
C GLN A 57 -1.52 -24.50 -15.09
N GLY A 58 -0.20 -24.31 -15.19
CA GLY A 58 0.58 -24.66 -16.38
C GLY A 58 0.62 -23.59 -17.47
N GLU A 59 -0.06 -22.45 -17.30
CA GLU A 59 0.03 -21.33 -18.23
C GLU A 59 0.89 -20.19 -17.65
N ALA A 60 1.43 -19.37 -18.55
CA ALA A 60 2.16 -18.17 -18.17
C ALA A 60 1.19 -17.06 -17.72
N PRO A 61 1.59 -16.21 -16.75
CA PRO A 61 0.84 -15.01 -16.42
C PRO A 61 0.69 -14.09 -17.65
N LEU A 62 -0.44 -13.40 -17.74
CA LEU A 62 -0.60 -12.31 -18.69
C LEU A 62 0.27 -11.12 -18.27
N VAL A 63 0.77 -10.36 -19.24
CA VAL A 63 1.58 -9.15 -18.99
C VAL A 63 0.84 -8.19 -18.06
N GLU A 64 -0.44 -7.94 -18.31
CA GLU A 64 -1.30 -7.05 -17.52
C GLU A 64 -1.37 -7.45 -16.04
N GLN A 65 -1.35 -8.75 -15.73
CA GLN A 65 -1.35 -9.26 -14.36
C GLN A 65 -0.02 -8.95 -13.67
N LEU A 66 1.10 -9.15 -14.36
CA LEU A 66 2.42 -8.83 -13.85
C LEU A 66 2.60 -7.32 -13.64
N GLU A 67 2.13 -6.51 -14.58
CA GLU A 67 2.18 -5.06 -14.48
C GLU A 67 1.34 -4.53 -13.32
N SER A 68 0.13 -5.05 -13.14
CA SER A 68 -0.73 -4.64 -12.02
C SER A 68 -0.13 -5.01 -10.66
N VAL A 69 0.48 -6.20 -10.54
CA VAL A 69 1.20 -6.59 -9.32
C VAL A 69 2.44 -5.74 -9.10
N ARG A 70 3.21 -5.44 -10.16
CA ARG A 70 4.36 -4.52 -10.09
C ARG A 70 3.95 -3.13 -9.61
N ASP A 71 2.86 -2.60 -10.13
CA ASP A 71 2.39 -1.26 -9.79
C ASP A 71 1.84 -1.22 -8.35
N ALA A 72 1.18 -2.29 -7.90
CA ALA A 72 0.83 -2.46 -6.49
C ALA A 72 2.07 -2.48 -5.57
N LEU A 73 3.16 -3.15 -5.97
CA LEU A 73 4.42 -3.12 -5.21
C LEU A 73 5.03 -1.71 -5.15
N ARG A 74 4.95 -0.94 -6.24
CA ARG A 74 5.39 0.47 -6.23
C ARG A 74 4.59 1.32 -5.25
N ALA A 75 3.28 1.13 -5.17
CA ALA A 75 2.43 1.82 -4.19
C ALA A 75 2.88 1.52 -2.75
N VAL A 76 3.28 0.28 -2.46
CA VAL A 76 3.85 -0.11 -1.16
C VAL A 76 5.19 0.59 -0.91
N GLU A 77 6.09 0.65 -1.89
CA GLU A 77 7.38 1.35 -1.75
C GLU A 77 7.19 2.85 -1.46
N VAL A 78 6.23 3.50 -2.13
CA VAL A 78 5.86 4.89 -1.89
C VAL A 78 5.29 5.06 -0.48
N ALA A 79 4.40 4.15 -0.06
CA ALA A 79 3.81 4.19 1.28
C ALA A 79 4.88 4.07 2.38
N ILE A 80 5.80 3.11 2.25
CA ILE A 80 6.92 2.92 3.18
C ILE A 80 7.77 4.19 3.27
N SER A 81 8.07 4.80 2.13
CA SER A 81 8.87 6.03 2.08
C SER A 81 8.16 7.19 2.78
N SER A 82 6.85 7.36 2.55
CA SER A 82 6.03 8.38 3.24
C SER A 82 6.03 8.18 4.76
N VAL A 83 5.79 6.95 5.22
CA VAL A 83 5.77 6.62 6.65
C VAL A 83 7.13 6.90 7.31
N LYS A 84 8.25 6.58 6.64
CA LYS A 84 9.59 6.89 7.14
C LYS A 84 9.83 8.39 7.31
N VAL A 85 9.37 9.21 6.35
CA VAL A 85 9.46 10.67 6.44
C VAL A 85 8.66 11.20 7.63
N GLN A 86 7.42 10.72 7.81
CA GLN A 86 6.57 11.11 8.93
C GLN A 86 7.17 10.71 10.28
N GLN A 87 7.74 9.50 10.39
CA GLN A 87 8.42 9.04 11.60
C GLN A 87 9.60 9.95 11.97
N LYS A 88 10.41 10.37 10.97
CA LYS A 88 11.52 11.30 11.17
C LYS A 88 11.04 12.67 11.66
N GLN A 89 9.98 13.20 11.07
CA GLN A 89 9.39 14.48 11.48
C GLN A 89 8.83 14.43 12.91
N LEU A 90 8.15 13.33 13.28
CA LEU A 90 7.63 13.15 14.63
C LEU A 90 8.76 13.10 15.66
N LYS A 91 9.83 12.34 15.38
CA LYS A 91 11.01 12.27 16.25
C LYS A 91 11.64 13.65 16.47
N GLN A 92 11.79 14.44 15.40
CA GLN A 92 12.32 15.80 15.50
C GLN A 92 11.45 16.71 16.37
N LYS A 93 10.12 16.64 16.24
CA LYS A 93 9.19 17.41 17.10
C LYS A 93 9.33 17.02 18.56
N ILE A 94 9.39 15.72 18.86
CA ILE A 94 9.57 15.20 20.23
C ILE A 94 10.89 15.70 20.83
N ASP A 95 11.99 15.64 20.07
CA ASP A 95 13.31 16.09 20.51
C ASP A 95 13.34 17.61 20.77
N GLN A 96 12.70 18.41 19.92
CA GLN A 96 12.54 19.85 20.14
C GLN A 96 11.75 20.15 21.41
N SER A 97 10.59 19.50 21.60
CA SER A 97 9.79 19.67 22.82
C SER A 97 10.53 19.22 24.08
N ARG A 98 11.37 18.18 24.00
CA ARG A 98 12.22 17.74 25.11
C ARG A 98 13.28 18.78 25.46
N ARG A 99 13.96 19.36 24.45
CA ARG A 99 14.95 20.43 24.65
C ARG A 99 14.34 21.66 25.31
N LEU A 100 13.17 22.10 24.84
CA LEU A 100 12.45 23.23 25.44
C LEU A 100 12.13 22.95 26.91
N ARG A 101 11.53 21.80 27.23
CA ARG A 101 11.23 21.42 28.63
C ARG A 101 12.47 21.43 29.54
N LEU A 102 13.61 20.94 29.05
CA LEU A 102 14.86 20.95 29.82
C LEU A 102 15.43 22.36 30.01
N ALA A 103 15.26 23.26 29.04
CA ALA A 103 15.71 24.64 29.15
C ALA A 103 14.91 25.44 30.20
N TYR A 104 13.58 25.25 30.25
CA TYR A 104 12.73 25.92 31.22
C TYR A 104 12.86 25.33 32.64
N LYS A 105 13.08 24.02 32.80
CA LYS A 105 13.31 23.39 34.12
C LYS A 105 14.60 23.83 34.83
N ARG A 106 15.57 24.44 34.12
CA ARG A 106 16.82 24.94 34.72
C ARG A 106 16.71 26.38 35.24
N LYS A 107 15.57 27.05 35.05
CA LYS A 107 15.34 28.45 35.44
C LYS A 107 14.56 28.61 36.75
N ASP A 108 14.07 27.50 37.31
CA ASP A 108 13.46 27.39 38.64
C ASP A 108 14.44 26.64 39.57
#